data_AF-A0A734WCF0-F1
#
_entry.id   AF-A0A734WCF0-F1
#
_cell.length_a   1.000
_cell.length_b   1.000
_cell.length_c   1.000
_cell.angle_alpha   90.00
_cell.angle_beta   90.00
_cell.angle_gamma   90.00
#
_symmetry.space_group_name_H-M   'P 1'
#
loop_
_entity.id
_entity.type
_entity.pdbx_description
1 polymer ?
#
loop_
_entity_poly.entity_id
_entity_poly.type
_entity_poly.pdbx_seq_one_letter_code
_entity_poly.pdbx_strand_id
1 'polypeptide(L)'
;FSRQYNFDYGSLSLPPGENASFLSVETLPGNYVVDVYLNNQLKETTELYFKSMTQTLEPCLTKEKLIKYGIAIQELHGLQFDNEQCVLLEHSPLKYTYNAANQSLLLNAPSKILSPIDSEIADENIWDDGINAFLLNYRANYLHSKVGGEDSYFGQIQPGFNFGPWRLRNLSSWQNLSSEKKFESAYIYAER
;
A
#
# COMPACT_ATOMS: atom_id res chain seq x y z
N PHE A 1 -40.28 -23.99 -7.92
CA PHE A 1 -40.56 -23.25 -9.16
C PHE A 1 -39.51 -22.16 -9.31
N SER A 2 -38.46 -22.37 -10.12
CA SER A 2 -37.55 -21.27 -10.48
C SER A 2 -38.25 -20.43 -11.54
N ARG A 3 -38.40 -19.13 -11.28
CA ARG A 3 -38.79 -18.17 -12.31
C ARG A 3 -37.51 -17.65 -12.95
N GLN A 4 -37.41 -17.80 -14.26
CA GLN A 4 -36.32 -17.24 -15.04
C GLN A 4 -36.76 -15.85 -15.50
N TYR A 5 -35.96 -14.83 -15.17
CA TYR A 5 -36.21 -13.46 -15.60
C TYR A 5 -35.37 -13.17 -16.84
N ASN A 6 -35.95 -12.49 -17.82
CA ASN A 6 -35.25 -12.02 -19.00
C ASN A 6 -35.45 -10.50 -19.10
N PHE A 7 -34.37 -9.75 -19.30
CA PHE A 7 -34.39 -8.30 -19.33
C PHE A 7 -34.27 -7.80 -20.76
N ASP A 8 -35.15 -6.88 -21.15
CA ASP A 8 -35.04 -6.15 -22.42
C ASP A 8 -34.22 -4.88 -22.21
N TYR A 9 -33.07 -4.81 -22.87
CA TYR A 9 -32.12 -3.72 -22.74
C TYR A 9 -32.26 -2.67 -23.86
N GLY A 10 -33.23 -2.80 -24.77
CA GLY A 10 -33.44 -1.86 -25.89
C GLY A 10 -33.79 -0.42 -25.47
N SER A 11 -34.14 -0.21 -24.21
CA SER A 11 -34.39 1.13 -23.62
C SER A 11 -33.13 1.81 -23.08
N LEU A 12 -32.01 1.09 -22.93
CA LEU A 12 -30.73 1.67 -22.54
C LEU A 12 -30.10 2.34 -23.76
N SER A 13 -29.80 3.64 -23.64
CA SER A 13 -29.07 4.39 -24.67
C SER A 13 -27.59 4.01 -24.63
N LEU A 14 -27.25 2.85 -25.21
CA LEU A 14 -25.87 2.38 -25.28
C LEU A 14 -25.09 3.07 -26.41
N PRO A 15 -23.76 3.29 -26.24
CA PRO A 15 -22.90 3.76 -27.32
C PRO A 15 -22.94 2.83 -28.54
N PRO A 16 -22.73 3.34 -29.77
CA PRO A 16 -22.68 2.51 -30.97
C PRO A 16 -21.60 1.44 -30.86
N GLY A 17 -21.99 0.17 -30.98
CA GLY A 17 -21.08 -0.97 -30.92
C GLY A 17 -21.00 -1.68 -29.56
N GLU A 18 -21.63 -1.14 -28.52
CA GLU A 18 -21.72 -1.83 -27.23
C GLU A 18 -23.02 -2.64 -27.09
N ASN A 19 -22.93 -3.77 -26.39
CA ASN A 19 -24.08 -4.60 -26.04
C ASN A 19 -24.27 -4.60 -24.51
N ALA A 20 -25.49 -4.92 -24.07
CA ALA A 20 -25.83 -4.98 -22.65
C ALA A 20 -25.25 -6.20 -21.91
N SER A 21 -24.19 -6.82 -22.42
CA SER A 21 -23.58 -8.02 -21.83
C SER A 21 -23.03 -7.75 -20.43
N PHE A 22 -22.63 -6.51 -20.12
CA PHE A 22 -22.24 -6.07 -18.78
C PHE A 22 -23.37 -6.14 -17.73
N LEU A 23 -24.64 -6.27 -18.18
CA LEU A 23 -25.81 -6.46 -17.31
C LEU A 23 -26.18 -7.93 -17.13
N SER A 24 -25.57 -8.83 -17.91
CA SER A 24 -25.63 -10.25 -17.60
C SER A 24 -24.84 -10.48 -16.31
N VAL A 25 -25.37 -11.31 -15.42
CA VAL A 25 -24.88 -11.52 -14.04
C VAL A 25 -23.48 -12.16 -14.00
N GLU A 26 -22.88 -12.43 -15.16
CA GLU A 26 -21.52 -12.92 -15.30
C GLU A 26 -20.56 -11.74 -15.24
N THR A 27 -19.90 -11.59 -14.09
CA THR A 27 -18.82 -10.63 -13.95
C THR A 27 -17.66 -11.03 -14.85
N LEU A 28 -17.22 -10.10 -15.68
CA LEU A 28 -16.12 -10.32 -16.62
C LEU A 28 -14.78 -10.34 -15.87
N PRO A 29 -13.76 -11.08 -16.36
CA PRO A 29 -12.42 -10.97 -15.81
C PRO A 29 -11.87 -9.55 -16.02
N GLY A 30 -11.12 -9.06 -15.03
CA GLY A 30 -10.63 -7.68 -15.06
C GLY A 30 -10.16 -7.16 -13.71
N ASN A 31 -9.78 -5.89 -13.70
CA ASN A 31 -9.39 -5.18 -12.48
C ASN A 31 -10.62 -4.53 -11.85
N TYR A 32 -10.81 -4.76 -10.56
CA TYR A 32 -11.90 -4.19 -9.79
C TYR A 32 -11.36 -3.57 -8.50
N VAL A 33 -11.83 -2.37 -8.18
CA VAL A 33 -11.65 -1.80 -6.83
C VAL A 33 -12.55 -2.60 -5.89
N VAL A 34 -11.96 -3.21 -4.87
CA VAL A 34 -12.67 -4.08 -3.94
C VAL A 34 -12.27 -3.85 -2.49
N ASP A 35 -13.25 -3.95 -1.60
CA ASP A 35 -13.04 -4.05 -0.16
C ASP A 35 -12.66 -5.49 0.20
N VAL A 36 -11.44 -5.70 0.68
CA VAL A 36 -10.92 -7.02 1.03
C VAL A 36 -11.08 -7.27 2.53
N TYR A 37 -11.85 -8.29 2.87
CA TYR A 37 -12.07 -8.76 4.23
C TYR A 37 -11.36 -10.09 4.45
N LEU A 38 -10.67 -10.27 5.58
CA LEU A 38 -10.17 -11.56 6.04
C LEU A 38 -10.86 -11.93 7.35
N ASN A 39 -11.55 -13.07 7.40
CA ASN A 39 -12.34 -13.52 8.56
C ASN A 39 -13.23 -12.39 9.12
N ASN A 40 -13.95 -11.72 8.23
CA ASN A 40 -14.86 -10.59 8.50
C ASN A 40 -14.19 -9.29 9.00
N GLN A 41 -12.86 -9.19 8.98
CA GLN A 41 -12.13 -7.94 9.27
C GLN A 41 -11.68 -7.27 7.97
N LEU A 42 -12.03 -5.99 7.80
CA LEU A 42 -11.53 -5.20 6.67
C LEU A 42 -10.01 -5.08 6.76
N LYS A 43 -9.32 -5.42 5.67
CA LYS A 43 -7.87 -5.29 5.55
C LYS A 43 -7.47 -4.09 4.70
N GLU A 44 -8.13 -3.91 3.56
CA GLU A 44 -7.83 -2.83 2.63
C GLU A 44 -8.95 -2.64 1.60
N THR A 45 -9.03 -1.45 1.03
CA THR A 45 -9.74 -1.18 -0.24
C THR A 45 -8.70 -0.99 -1.33
N THR A 46 -8.65 -1.88 -2.32
CA THR A 46 -7.58 -1.89 -3.34
C THR A 46 -8.07 -2.38 -4.69
N GLU A 47 -7.35 -2.05 -5.76
CA GLU A 47 -7.57 -2.67 -7.06
C GLU A 47 -7.02 -4.11 -7.05
N LEU A 48 -7.85 -5.04 -7.51
CA LEU A 48 -7.51 -6.45 -7.58
C LEU A 48 -7.93 -7.02 -8.93
N TYR A 49 -7.02 -7.78 -9.55
CA TYR A 49 -7.32 -8.51 -10.77
C TYR A 49 -8.09 -9.79 -10.45
N PHE A 50 -9.17 -10.03 -11.19
CA PHE A 50 -9.98 -11.24 -11.12
C PHE A 50 -9.87 -12.03 -12.42
N LYS A 51 -9.48 -13.30 -12.30
CA LYS A 51 -9.39 -14.24 -13.43
C LYS A 51 -10.73 -14.91 -13.67
N SER A 52 -11.00 -15.25 -14.92
CA SER A 52 -12.15 -16.08 -15.27
C SER A 52 -11.84 -17.53 -14.94
N MET A 53 -12.60 -18.10 -14.00
CA MET A 53 -12.77 -19.53 -13.81
C MET A 53 -14.09 -19.94 -14.47
N THR A 54 -14.25 -21.23 -14.78
CA THR A 54 -15.35 -21.78 -15.60
C THR A 54 -16.73 -21.16 -15.38
N GLN A 55 -17.10 -20.82 -14.13
CA GLN A 55 -18.37 -20.19 -13.78
C GLN A 55 -18.25 -19.08 -12.71
N THR A 56 -17.03 -18.68 -12.34
CA THR A 56 -16.79 -17.73 -11.26
C THR A 56 -15.58 -16.85 -11.56
N LEU A 57 -15.47 -15.72 -10.87
CA LEU A 57 -14.26 -14.92 -10.85
C LEU A 57 -13.37 -15.32 -9.67
N GLU A 58 -12.09 -15.55 -9.94
CA GLU A 58 -11.10 -15.86 -8.91
C GLU A 58 -10.16 -14.67 -8.69
N PRO A 59 -10.02 -14.16 -7.44
CA PRO A 59 -9.09 -13.08 -7.15
C PRO A 59 -7.63 -13.52 -7.29
N CYS A 60 -6.82 -12.74 -8.01
CA CYS A 60 -5.37 -12.93 -8.02
C CYS A 60 -4.76 -12.38 -6.72
N LEU A 61 -4.38 -13.27 -5.80
CA LEU A 61 -3.67 -12.91 -4.57
C LEU A 61 -2.20 -13.31 -4.66
N THR A 62 -1.31 -12.32 -4.65
CA THR A 62 0.14 -12.53 -4.62
C THR A 62 0.61 -12.87 -3.21
N LYS A 63 1.84 -13.38 -3.09
CA LYS A 63 2.49 -13.62 -1.78
C LYS A 63 2.45 -12.38 -0.88
N GLU A 64 2.79 -11.23 -1.43
CA GLU A 64 2.81 -9.96 -0.71
C GLU A 64 1.43 -9.60 -0.15
N LYS A 65 0.36 -9.72 -0.97
CA LYS A 65 -1.02 -9.49 -0.52
C LYS A 65 -1.42 -10.47 0.59
N LEU A 66 -1.05 -11.75 0.48
CA LEU A 66 -1.33 -12.74 1.52
C LEU A 66 -0.66 -12.38 2.85
N ILE A 67 0.62 -11.99 2.84
CA ILE A 67 1.34 -11.53 4.04
C ILE A 67 0.64 -10.30 4.63
N LYS A 68 0.35 -9.29 3.80
CA LYS A 68 -0.32 -8.05 4.20
C LYS A 68 -1.69 -8.30 4.83
N TYR A 69 -2.44 -9.29 4.33
CA TYR A 69 -3.75 -9.62 4.89
C TYR A 69 -3.65 -10.42 6.20
N GLY A 70 -2.48 -10.96 6.52
CA GLY A 70 -2.19 -11.64 7.78
C GLY A 70 -2.06 -13.16 7.66
N ILE A 71 -1.74 -13.69 6.48
CA ILE A 71 -1.35 -15.09 6.31
C ILE A 71 0.12 -15.25 6.74
N ALA A 72 0.39 -16.25 7.58
CA ALA A 72 1.73 -16.52 8.09
C ALA A 72 2.70 -16.91 6.96
N ILE A 73 3.89 -16.31 6.95
CA ILE A 73 4.91 -16.54 5.90
C ILE A 73 5.28 -18.02 5.77
N GLN A 74 5.37 -18.72 6.91
CA GLN A 74 5.74 -20.13 6.98
C GLN A 74 4.77 -21.02 6.19
N GLU A 75 3.51 -20.61 6.11
CA GLU A 75 2.44 -21.34 5.42
C GLU A 75 2.42 -21.05 3.91
N LEU A 76 3.08 -19.97 3.46
CA LEU A 76 3.19 -19.63 2.03
C LEU A 76 4.04 -20.63 1.25
N HIS A 77 4.97 -21.34 1.90
CA HIS A 77 5.79 -22.37 1.26
C HIS A 77 4.97 -23.57 0.77
N GLY A 78 3.83 -23.84 1.41
CA GLY A 78 2.91 -24.91 1.00
C GLY A 78 1.93 -24.50 -0.10
N LEU A 79 1.88 -23.22 -0.46
CA LEU A 79 0.97 -22.70 -1.47
C LEU A 79 1.59 -22.78 -2.87
N GLN A 80 0.75 -23.11 -3.85
CA GLN A 80 1.13 -23.11 -5.24
C GLN A 80 0.75 -21.77 -5.87
N PHE A 81 1.63 -21.26 -6.72
CA PHE A 81 1.44 -20.02 -7.46
C PHE A 81 1.55 -20.30 -8.95
N ASP A 82 0.74 -19.63 -9.75
CA ASP A 82 0.84 -19.69 -11.19
C ASP A 82 1.96 -18.79 -11.75
N ASN A 83 2.07 -18.75 -13.08
CA ASN A 83 3.07 -17.95 -13.79
C ASN A 83 2.87 -16.43 -13.60
N GLU A 84 1.69 -15.99 -13.17
CA GLU A 84 1.36 -14.59 -12.85
C GLU A 84 1.51 -14.30 -11.35
N GLN A 85 2.11 -15.23 -10.60
CA GLN A 85 2.34 -15.13 -9.15
C GLN A 85 1.06 -15.07 -8.31
N CYS A 86 -0.08 -15.46 -8.88
CA CYS A 86 -1.33 -15.57 -8.15
C CYS A 86 -1.40 -16.94 -7.46
N VAL A 87 -1.85 -16.97 -6.21
CA VAL A 87 -2.07 -18.24 -5.50
C VAL A 87 -3.17 -19.05 -6.17
N LEU A 88 -2.96 -20.36 -6.33
CA LEU A 88 -3.99 -21.30 -6.78
C LEU A 88 -4.93 -21.62 -5.61
N LEU A 89 -6.05 -20.89 -5.52
CA LEU A 89 -6.94 -20.97 -4.36
C LEU A 89 -7.59 -22.34 -4.19
N GLU A 90 -7.79 -23.08 -5.29
CA GLU A 90 -8.30 -24.47 -5.28
C GLU A 90 -7.44 -25.42 -4.43
N HIS A 91 -6.12 -25.23 -4.45
CA HIS A 91 -5.15 -26.04 -3.68
C HIS A 91 -4.80 -25.42 -2.32
N SER A 92 -5.44 -24.31 -1.96
CA SER A 92 -5.17 -23.60 -0.72
C SER A 92 -6.22 -23.91 0.37
N PRO A 93 -5.86 -23.78 1.65
CA PRO A 93 -6.82 -23.78 2.75
C PRO A 93 -7.70 -22.52 2.81
N LEU A 94 -7.43 -21.49 1.99
CA LEU A 94 -8.23 -20.28 1.92
C LEU A 94 -9.52 -20.53 1.13
N LYS A 95 -10.61 -19.91 1.58
CA LYS A 95 -11.86 -19.82 0.83
C LYS A 95 -12.16 -18.36 0.53
N TYR A 96 -12.78 -18.10 -0.61
CA TYR A 96 -13.15 -16.76 -1.01
C TYR A 96 -14.60 -16.70 -1.45
N THR A 97 -15.22 -15.54 -1.23
CA THR A 97 -16.51 -15.16 -1.78
C THR A 97 -16.39 -13.74 -2.30
N TYR A 98 -16.51 -13.58 -3.61
CA TYR A 98 -16.58 -12.26 -4.23
C TYR A 98 -18.04 -11.86 -4.45
N ASN A 99 -18.42 -10.69 -3.97
CA ASN A 99 -19.71 -10.08 -4.25
C ASN A 99 -19.48 -8.83 -5.08
N ALA A 100 -19.82 -8.93 -6.37
CA ALA A 100 -19.64 -7.87 -7.34
C ALA A 100 -20.56 -6.66 -7.09
N ALA A 101 -21.76 -6.89 -6.56
CA ALA A 101 -22.76 -5.84 -6.37
C ALA A 101 -22.33 -4.81 -5.31
N ASN A 102 -21.58 -5.25 -4.30
CA ASN A 102 -21.02 -4.38 -3.27
C ASN A 102 -19.49 -4.26 -3.33
N GLN A 103 -18.87 -4.79 -4.40
CA GLN A 103 -17.42 -4.79 -4.60
C GLN A 103 -16.64 -5.31 -3.38
N SER A 104 -17.11 -6.39 -2.76
CA SER A 104 -16.46 -6.96 -1.57
C SER A 104 -15.88 -8.34 -1.84
N LEU A 105 -14.67 -8.57 -1.36
CA LEU A 105 -14.00 -9.86 -1.36
C LEU A 105 -13.87 -10.35 0.08
N LEU A 106 -14.62 -11.41 0.43
CA LEU A 106 -14.49 -12.08 1.71
C LEU A 106 -13.54 -13.27 1.58
N LEU A 107 -12.42 -13.20 2.29
CA LEU A 107 -11.46 -14.29 2.47
C LEU A 107 -11.69 -14.95 3.82
N ASN A 108 -11.77 -16.27 3.83
CA ASN A 108 -11.87 -17.08 5.04
C ASN A 108 -10.65 -17.98 5.14
N ALA A 109 -9.90 -17.84 6.23
CA ALA A 109 -8.65 -18.56 6.49
C ALA A 109 -8.73 -19.28 7.84
N PRO A 110 -8.34 -20.57 7.93
CA PRO A 110 -8.20 -21.28 9.20
C PRO A 110 -7.20 -20.58 10.14
N SER A 111 -7.46 -20.58 11.45
CA SER A 111 -6.58 -19.90 12.41
C SER A 111 -5.12 -20.39 12.41
N LYS A 112 -4.87 -21.64 11.98
CA LYS A 112 -3.52 -22.20 11.87
C LYS A 112 -2.64 -21.47 10.85
N ILE A 113 -3.24 -20.91 9.79
CA ILE A 113 -2.47 -20.24 8.73
C ILE A 113 -2.37 -18.73 8.93
N LEU A 114 -2.99 -18.20 9.97
CA LEU A 114 -2.94 -16.79 10.29
C LEU A 114 -1.65 -16.49 11.04
N SER A 115 -1.05 -15.34 10.74
CA SER A 115 0.02 -14.78 11.57
C SER A 115 -0.53 -14.47 12.97
N PRO A 116 0.24 -14.73 14.04
CA PRO A 116 -0.14 -14.28 15.38
C PRO A 116 -0.39 -12.76 15.40
N ILE A 117 -1.40 -12.33 16.15
CA ILE A 117 -1.83 -10.92 16.27
C ILE A 117 -0.93 -10.20 17.30
N ASP A 118 0.40 -10.26 17.13
CA ASP A 118 1.33 -9.80 18.17
C ASP A 118 2.17 -8.57 17.81
N SER A 119 1.94 -7.92 16.65
CA SER A 119 2.57 -6.62 16.40
C SER A 119 1.66 -5.64 15.65
N GLU A 120 1.59 -4.40 16.16
CA GLU A 120 1.13 -3.23 15.41
C GLU A 120 2.08 -2.91 14.23
N ILE A 121 3.22 -3.59 14.17
CA ILE A 121 4.26 -3.44 13.17
C ILE A 121 4.00 -4.47 12.06
N ALA A 122 3.91 -3.99 10.82
CA ALA A 122 3.82 -4.83 9.63
C ALA A 122 5.06 -5.72 9.50
N ASP A 123 4.91 -6.91 8.91
CA ASP A 123 6.02 -7.82 8.68
C ASP A 123 7.14 -7.16 7.84
N GLU A 124 8.41 -7.35 8.23
CA GLU A 124 9.57 -6.77 7.54
C GLU A 124 9.63 -7.16 6.05
N ASN A 125 9.04 -8.30 5.66
CA ASN A 125 9.02 -8.77 4.27
C ASN A 125 8.16 -7.91 3.34
N ILE A 126 7.32 -7.03 3.88
CA ILE A 126 6.47 -6.09 3.11
C ILE A 126 6.87 -4.63 3.31
N TRP A 127 8.03 -4.37 3.92
CA TRP A 127 8.52 -3.00 4.06
C TRP A 127 9.07 -2.50 2.73
N ASP A 128 8.67 -1.27 2.39
CA ASP A 128 9.22 -0.56 1.24
C ASP A 128 10.40 0.30 1.71
N ASP A 129 11.58 0.07 1.12
CA ASP A 129 12.79 0.88 1.34
C ASP A 129 12.57 2.36 0.93
N GLY A 130 11.53 2.62 0.14
CA GLY A 130 11.17 3.91 -0.41
C GLY A 130 11.95 4.24 -1.66
N ILE A 131 11.85 5.50 -2.08
CA ILE A 131 12.49 5.97 -3.30
C ILE A 131 13.86 6.60 -3.03
N ASN A 132 14.73 6.51 -4.05
CA ASN A 132 15.98 7.25 -4.07
C ASN A 132 15.67 8.75 -4.17
N ALA A 133 16.12 9.53 -3.20
CA ALA A 133 15.78 10.96 -3.13
C ALA A 133 16.83 11.78 -2.39
N PHE A 134 16.99 13.03 -2.81
CA PHE A 134 17.70 14.05 -2.04
C PHE A 134 16.70 14.92 -1.27
N LEU A 135 17.01 15.22 -0.02
CA LEU A 135 16.18 15.97 0.93
C LEU A 135 16.99 17.18 1.42
N LEU A 136 16.33 18.33 1.57
CA LEU A 136 16.96 19.52 2.17
C LEU A 136 15.93 20.27 3.00
N ASN A 137 16.07 20.23 4.32
CA ASN A 137 15.36 21.14 5.21
C ASN A 137 16.28 22.30 5.61
N TYR A 138 15.71 23.48 5.78
CA TYR A 138 16.44 24.66 6.21
C TYR A 138 15.64 25.47 7.23
N ARG A 139 16.35 26.15 8.12
CA ARG A 139 15.80 27.12 9.07
C ARG A 139 16.70 28.34 9.11
N ALA A 140 16.11 29.53 9.02
CA ALA A 140 16.81 30.79 9.14
C ALA A 140 16.07 31.69 10.12
N ASN A 141 16.81 32.28 11.06
CA ASN A 141 16.28 33.23 12.03
C ASN A 141 17.14 34.49 12.06
N TYR A 142 16.49 35.63 12.29
CA TYR A 142 17.13 36.92 12.53
C TYR A 142 16.54 37.52 13.80
N LEU A 143 17.41 38.03 14.66
CA LEU A 143 17.03 38.72 15.88
C LEU A 143 17.80 40.03 15.99
N HIS A 144 17.05 41.11 16.23
CA HIS A 144 17.58 42.44 16.48
C HIS A 144 17.34 42.83 17.94
N SER A 145 18.40 43.17 18.68
CA SER A 145 18.28 43.68 20.05
C SER A 145 18.31 45.21 20.09
N LYS A 146 17.20 45.83 20.51
CA LYS A 146 17.13 47.28 20.75
C LYS A 146 18.00 47.74 21.93
N VAL A 147 18.31 46.83 22.86
CA VAL A 147 19.22 47.08 23.99
C VAL A 147 20.58 46.51 23.63
N GLY A 148 21.59 47.37 23.44
CA GLY A 148 22.93 46.99 22.99
C GLY A 148 23.17 47.11 21.48
N GLY A 149 22.11 47.20 20.66
CA GLY A 149 22.23 47.45 19.21
C GLY A 149 22.82 46.30 18.41
N GLU A 150 22.74 45.07 18.94
CA GLU A 150 23.34 43.89 18.34
C GLU A 150 22.35 43.10 17.47
N ASP A 151 22.85 42.62 16.34
CA ASP A 151 22.14 41.73 15.43
C ASP A 151 22.68 40.30 15.58
N SER A 152 21.77 39.32 15.59
CA SER A 152 22.14 37.92 15.48
C SER A 152 21.41 37.20 14.36
N TYR A 153 22.16 36.38 13.65
CA TYR A 153 21.67 35.54 12.55
C TYR A 153 21.95 34.08 12.88
N PHE A 154 20.97 33.24 12.61
CA PHE A 154 21.09 31.80 12.73
C PHE A 154 20.59 31.13 11.45
N GLY A 155 21.40 30.24 10.90
CA GLY A 155 21.05 29.39 9.79
C GLY A 155 21.28 27.93 10.16
N GLN A 156 20.40 27.05 9.71
CA GLN A 156 20.52 25.62 9.88
C GLN A 156 20.09 24.94 8.59
N ILE A 157 20.88 23.96 8.16
CA ILE A 157 20.58 23.10 7.02
C ILE A 157 20.63 21.64 7.44
N GLN A 158 19.73 20.85 6.89
CA GLN A 158 19.62 19.41 7.11
C GLN A 158 19.54 18.71 5.75
N PRO A 159 20.68 18.55 5.05
CA PRO A 159 20.70 17.75 3.84
C PRO A 159 20.57 16.26 4.20
N GLY A 160 19.84 15.54 3.35
CA GLY A 160 19.64 14.11 3.48
C GLY A 160 19.64 13.43 2.11
N PHE A 161 20.02 12.16 2.09
CA PHE A 161 19.98 11.34 0.89
C PHE A 161 19.44 9.96 1.23
N ASN A 162 18.48 9.48 0.45
CA ASN A 162 17.92 8.14 0.53
C ASN A 162 18.40 7.36 -0.69
N PHE A 163 18.96 6.17 -0.46
CA PHE A 163 19.35 5.26 -1.54
C PHE A 163 19.06 3.82 -1.13
N GLY A 164 17.97 3.26 -1.67
CA GLY A 164 17.36 2.04 -1.16
C GLY A 164 17.17 2.10 0.36
N PRO A 165 17.62 1.08 1.11
CA PRO A 165 17.42 1.02 2.56
C PRO A 165 18.29 2.03 3.33
N TRP A 166 19.31 2.62 2.70
CA TRP A 166 20.23 3.53 3.39
C TRP A 166 19.70 4.95 3.45
N ARG A 167 19.78 5.55 4.64
CA ARG A 167 19.38 6.93 4.92
C ARG A 167 20.57 7.71 5.49
N LEU A 168 21.15 8.58 4.67
CA LEU A 168 22.21 9.49 5.08
C LEU A 168 21.59 10.80 5.58
N ARG A 169 22.01 11.28 6.74
CA ARG A 169 21.52 12.51 7.36
C ARG A 169 22.69 13.35 7.85
N ASN A 170 22.61 14.66 7.64
CA ASN A 170 23.52 15.63 8.22
C ASN A 170 22.75 16.80 8.81
N LEU A 171 23.31 17.40 9.86
CA LEU A 171 22.82 18.64 10.44
C LEU A 171 23.99 19.60 10.60
N SER A 172 23.90 20.74 9.92
CA SER A 172 24.88 21.82 10.05
C SER A 172 24.18 23.12 10.40
N SER A 173 24.79 23.89 11.30
CA SER A 173 24.30 25.21 11.69
C SER A 173 25.40 26.26 11.60
N TRP A 174 24.97 27.46 11.26
CA TRP A 174 25.78 28.66 11.26
C TRP A 174 25.12 29.71 12.14
N GLN A 175 25.92 30.36 12.97
CA GLN A 175 25.49 31.49 13.76
C GLN A 175 26.46 32.66 13.57
N ASN A 176 25.91 33.87 13.58
CA ASN A 176 26.65 35.10 13.56
C ASN A 176 26.07 36.02 14.64
N LEU A 177 26.85 36.24 15.71
CA LEU A 177 26.55 37.23 16.73
C LEU A 177 27.59 38.32 16.55
N SER A 178 27.21 39.54 16.13
CA SER A 178 28.00 40.79 16.01
C SER A 178 29.53 40.70 15.74
N SER A 179 30.32 40.05 16.59
CA SER A 179 31.77 39.85 16.51
C SER A 179 32.23 38.41 16.18
N GLU A 180 31.38 37.39 16.31
CA GLU A 180 31.74 35.98 16.16
C GLU A 180 30.83 35.23 15.18
N LYS A 181 31.49 34.58 14.21
CA LYS A 181 30.86 33.66 13.26
C LYS A 181 31.27 32.24 13.62
N LYS A 182 30.30 31.38 13.86
CA LYS A 182 30.55 29.95 14.16
C LYS A 182 29.77 29.09 13.17
N PHE A 183 30.47 28.15 12.56
CA PHE A 183 29.88 27.08 11.78
C PHE A 183 30.14 25.76 12.49
N GLU A 184 29.11 24.96 12.66
CA GLU A 184 29.19 23.67 13.33
C GLU A 184 28.42 22.61 12.55
N SER A 185 29.03 21.44 12.38
CA SER A 185 28.35 20.23 11.94
C SER A 185 28.00 19.42 13.18
N ALA A 186 26.73 19.35 13.54
CA ALA A 186 26.26 18.66 14.73
C ALA A 186 26.39 17.14 14.57
N TYR A 187 26.04 16.59 13.41
CA TYR A 187 26.22 15.18 13.09
C TYR A 187 26.25 14.93 11.58
N ILE A 188 26.88 13.81 11.23
CA ILE A 188 26.65 13.11 9.97
C ILE A 188 26.58 11.62 10.29
N TYR A 189 25.51 10.96 9.85
CA TYR A 189 25.34 9.52 10.07
C TYR A 189 24.58 8.88 8.93
N ALA A 190 24.74 7.56 8.81
CA ALA A 190 23.98 6.71 7.92
C ALA A 190 23.28 5.64 8.75
N GLU A 191 22.00 5.41 8.46
CA GLU A 191 21.18 4.35 9.06
C GLU A 191 20.59 3.46 7.96
N ARG A 192 20.23 2.22 8.33
CA ARG A 192 19.55 1.22 7.52
C ARG A 192 18.61 0.44 8.42
#